data_AF-C8W0K5-F1
#
_entry.id   AF-C8W0K5-F1
#
_cell.length_a   1.000
_cell.length_b   1.000
_cell.length_c   1.000
_cell.angle_alpha   90.00
_cell.angle_beta   90.00
_cell.angle_gamma   90.00
#
_symmetry.space_group_name_H-M   'P 1'
#
loop_
_entity.id
_entity.type
_entity.pdbx_description
1 polymer ?
#
loop_
_entity_poly.entity_id
_entity_poly.type
_entity_poly.pdbx_seq_one_letter_code
_entity_poly.pdbx_strand_id
1 'polypeptide(L)' 'MKKPLIVQCRKCKKIPEEILEYQKHVTGEDIPPRQYVIEREGTYNRKTGYFYCTDCYLRIGMPLGTA' A
#
# COMPACT_ATOMS: atom_id res chain seq x y z
N MET A 1 -21.63 -7.60 8.07
CA MET A 1 -20.26 -8.14 8.02
C MET A 1 -19.41 -7.19 7.16
N LYS A 2 -18.43 -6.48 7.73
CA LYS A 2 -17.56 -5.59 6.92
C LYS A 2 -16.60 -6.46 6.12
N LYS A 3 -16.72 -6.43 4.79
CA LYS A 3 -15.84 -7.14 3.85
C LYS A 3 -14.38 -6.75 4.16
N PRO A 4 -13.43 -7.71 4.26
CA PRO A 4 -12.04 -7.34 4.46
C PRO A 4 -11.59 -6.50 3.27
N LEU A 5 -11.18 -5.26 3.55
CA LEU A 5 -10.57 -4.38 2.56
C LEU A 5 -9.22 -5.00 2.18
N ILE A 6 -9.17 -5.61 1.00
CA ILE A 6 -7.93 -6.07 0.39
C ILE A 6 -7.17 -4.82 -0.04
N VAL A 7 -6.12 -4.49 0.72
CA VAL A 7 -5.22 -3.37 0.41
C VAL A 7 -4.28 -3.84 -0.70
N GLN A 8 -4.34 -3.19 -1.85
CA GLN A 8 -3.50 -3.56 -3.00
C GLN A 8 -3.14 -2.33 -3.85
N CYS A 9 -2.06 -2.44 -4.61
CA CYS A 9 -1.67 -1.36 -5.51
C CYS A 9 -2.71 -1.20 -6.62
N ARG A 10 -3.16 0.04 -6.89
CA ARG A 10 -4.16 0.31 -7.94
C ARG A 10 -3.69 -0.13 -9.33
N LYS A 11 -2.39 -0.02 -9.61
CA LYS A 11 -1.80 -0.34 -10.92
C LYS A 11 -1.37 -1.80 -11.06
N CYS A 12 -0.45 -2.27 -10.22
CA CYS A 12 0.13 -3.61 -10.37
C CYS A 12 -0.58 -4.71 -9.58
N LYS A 13 -1.61 -4.36 -8.78
CA LYS A 13 -2.40 -5.29 -7.95
C LYS A 13 -1.64 -6.06 -6.88
N LYS A 14 -0.33 -5.83 -6.72
CA LYS A 14 0.44 -6.39 -5.61
C LYS A 14 -0.13 -5.97 -4.26
N ILE A 15 -0.20 -6.90 -3.32
CA ILE A 15 -0.51 -6.63 -1.92
C ILE A 15 0.77 -6.23 -1.16
N PRO A 16 0.67 -5.54 -0.01
CA PRO A 16 1.83 -5.12 0.77
C PRO A 16 2.77 -6.27 1.14
N GLU A 17 2.23 -7.47 1.37
CA GLU A 17 2.96 -8.69 1.68
C GLU A 17 3.82 -9.20 0.50
N GLU A 18 3.54 -8.78 -0.74
CA GLU A 18 4.31 -9.13 -1.94
C GLU A 18 5.38 -8.09 -2.30
N ILE A 19 5.46 -6.99 -1.54
CA ILE A 19 6.36 -5.87 -1.81
C ILE A 19 7.50 -5.91 -0.80
N LEU A 20 8.71 -6.17 -1.31
CA LEU A 20 9.92 -6.33 -0.52
C LEU A 20 10.21 -5.12 0.38
N GLU A 21 9.87 -3.91 -0.07
CA GLU A 21 10.00 -2.67 0.71
C GLU A 21 9.26 -2.78 2.05
N TYR A 22 7.98 -3.14 2.02
CA TYR A 22 7.19 -3.27 3.23
C TYR A 22 7.60 -4.50 4.05
N GLN A 23 7.97 -5.62 3.41
CA GLN A 23 8.49 -6.78 4.13
C GLN A 23 9.73 -6.43 4.97
N LYS A 24 10.64 -5.60 4.45
CA LYS A 24 11.83 -5.14 5.19
C LYS A 24 11.45 -4.23 6.36
N HIS A 25 10.46 -3.34 6.20
CA HIS A 25 9.98 -2.50 7.30
C HIS A 25 9.36 -3.30 8.46
N VAL A 26 8.72 -4.43 8.16
CA VAL A 26 8.13 -5.33 9.17
C VAL A 26 9.18 -6.10 9.98
N THR A 27 10.40 -6.27 9.47
CA THR A 27 11.47 -6.94 10.25
C THR A 27 12.02 -6.09 11.40
N GLY A 28 11.70 -4.78 11.45
CA GLY A 28 12.16 -3.86 12.50
C GLY A 28 11.05 -3.31 13.40
N GLU A 29 9.77 -3.46 13.01
CA GLU A 29 8.61 -3.02 13.78
C GLU A 29 7.55 -4.14 13.70
N ASP A 30 6.99 -4.57 14.84
CA ASP A 30 5.97 -5.65 14.97
C ASP A 30 4.59 -5.28 14.33
N ILE A 31 4.58 -4.58 13.20
CA ILE A 31 3.38 -4.18 12.47
C ILE A 31 3.28 -4.94 11.14
N PRO A 32 2.15 -5.57 10.80
CA PRO A 32 1.97 -6.24 9.51
C PRO A 32 2.13 -5.28 8.32
N PRO A 33 2.62 -5.73 7.13
CA PRO A 33 2.86 -4.85 5.98
C PRO A 33 1.60 -4.10 5.55
N ARG A 34 0.44 -4.77 5.58
CA ARG A 34 -0.87 -4.17 5.33
C ARG A 34 -1.18 -3.02 6.29
N GLN A 35 -0.86 -3.18 7.57
CA GLN A 35 -1.16 -2.17 8.57
C GLN A 35 -0.24 -0.95 8.41
N TYR A 36 1.03 -1.18 8.09
CA TYR A 36 1.96 -0.13 7.68
C TYR A 36 1.38 0.72 6.54
N VAL A 37 0.83 0.09 5.50
CA VAL A 37 0.22 0.83 4.37
C VAL A 37 -1.02 1.62 4.80
N ILE A 38 -1.86 1.08 5.67
CA ILE A 38 -3.08 1.78 6.11
C ILE A 38 -2.74 3.02 6.98
N GLU A 39 -1.69 2.91 7.79
CA GLU A 39 -1.34 3.89 8.82
C GLU A 39 -0.29 4.90 8.38
N ARG A 40 0.68 4.48 7.55
CA ARG A 40 1.90 5.25 7.24
C ARG A 40 2.10 5.56 5.76
N GLU A 41 1.53 4.78 4.84
CA GLU A 41 1.71 5.02 3.40
C GLU A 41 0.91 6.24 2.92
N GLY A 42 1.63 7.26 2.45
CA GLY A 42 1.03 8.53 2.00
C GLY A 42 0.20 8.39 0.72
N THR A 43 0.45 7.36 -0.10
CA THR A 43 -0.32 7.09 -1.31
C THR A 43 -1.60 6.28 -1.06
N TYR A 44 -1.83 5.80 0.16
CA TYR A 44 -3.02 5.01 0.49
C TYR A 44 -4.28 5.87 0.56
N ASN A 45 -5.29 5.49 -0.22
CA ASN A 45 -6.60 6.12 -0.22
C ASN A 45 -7.61 5.29 0.56
N ARG A 46 -7.96 5.76 1.77
CA ARG A 46 -8.95 5.12 2.65
C ARG A 46 -10.36 5.00 2.05
N LYS A 47 -10.72 5.83 1.07
CA LYS A 47 -12.03 5.77 0.39
C LYS A 47 -12.10 4.63 -0.60
N THR A 48 -11.00 4.34 -1.29
CA THR A 48 -10.96 3.31 -2.36
C THR A 48 -10.36 1.99 -1.88
N GLY A 49 -9.56 2.02 -0.81
CA GLY A 49 -8.83 0.85 -0.29
C GLY A 49 -7.56 0.52 -1.08
N TYR A 50 -7.11 1.40 -1.97
CA TYR A 50 -5.92 1.21 -2.80
C TYR A 50 -4.78 2.15 -2.40
N PHE A 51 -3.57 1.79 -2.80
CA PHE A 51 -2.39 2.64 -2.74
C PHE A 51 -1.60 2.57 -4.06
N TYR A 52 -0.49 3.30 -4.15
CA TYR A 52 0.50 3.12 -5.21
C TYR A 52 1.81 2.63 -4.59
N CYS A 53 2.28 1.44 -4.97
CA CYS A 53 3.64 1.03 -4.58
C CYS A 53 4.66 1.98 -5.21
N THR A 54 5.84 2.08 -4.61
CA THR A 54 6.93 2.97 -5.04
C THR A 54 7.18 2.91 -6.55
N ASP A 55 7.31 1.71 -7.12
CA ASP A 55 7.49 1.52 -8.58
C ASP A 55 6.35 2.14 -9.41
N CYS A 56 5.10 1.93 -8.99
CA CYS A 56 3.95 2.45 -9.72
C CYS A 56 3.78 3.95 -9.51
N TYR A 57 4.01 4.45 -8.30
CA TYR A 57 3.97 5.86 -7.96
C TYR A 57 4.96 6.66 -8.81
N LEU A 58 6.19 6.17 -8.94
CA LEU A 58 7.22 6.80 -9.79
C LEU A 58 6.86 6.70 -11.28
N ARG A 59 6.44 5.52 -11.76
CA ARG A 59 6.13 5.30 -13.18
C ARG A 59 5.00 6.17 -13.72
N ILE A 60 4.01 6.48 -12.88
CA ILE A 60 2.84 7.28 -13.26
C ILE A 60 3.02 8.78 -12.97
N GLY A 61 4.22 9.21 -12.53
CA GLY A 61 4.54 10.63 -12.34
C GLY A 61 4.13 11.22 -10.99
N MET A 62 4.18 10.43 -9.92
CA MET A 62 3.95 10.87 -8.53
C MET A 62 2.57 11.50 -8.25
N PRO A 63 1.43 10.86 -8.61
CA PRO A 63 0.12 11.44 -8.40
C PRO A 63 -0.32 11.27 -6.95
N LEU A 64 -0.72 12.37 -6.32
CA LEU A 64 -1.28 12.37 -4.97
C LEU A 64 -2.81 12.28 -5.02
N GLY A 65 -3.41 11.53 -4.07
CA GLY A 65 -4.86 11.49 -3.87
C GLY A 65 -5.69 10.77 -4.94
N THR A 66 -5.07 10.10 -5.92
CA THR A 66 -5.78 9.43 -7.03
C THR A 66 -5.83 7.90 -6.91
N ALA A 67 -5.23 7.34 -5.85
CA ALA A 67 -5.26 5.91 -5.60
C ALA A 67 -6.69 5.41 -5.39
#